data_AF-A0A6B3FJC4-F1
#
_entry.id   AF-A0A6B3FJC4-F1
#
_cell.length_a   1.000
_cell.length_b   1.000
_cell.length_c   1.000
_cell.angle_alpha   90.00
_cell.angle_beta   90.00
_cell.angle_gamma   90.00
#
_symmetry.space_group_name_H-M   'P 1'
#
loop_
_entity.id
_entity.type
_entity.pdbx_description
1 polymer ?
#
loop_
_entity_poly.entity_id
_entity_poly.type
_entity_poly.pdbx_seq_one_letter_code
_entity_poly.pdbx_strand_id
1 'polypeptide(L)' 'MSRVSKPYEIVERALELSTTDGLVVIADEHSSANLRWAGNALTTNGVTRGRTLTVIA' A
#
# COMPACT_ATOMS: atom_id res chain seq x y z
N MET A 1 -17.13 -2.44 -7.58
CA MET A 1 -15.82 -3.00 -7.17
C MET A 1 -14.84 -1.86 -7.11
N SER A 2 -14.23 -1.59 -5.94
CA SER A 2 -13.18 -0.58 -5.81
C SER A 2 -11.99 -0.98 -6.67
N ARG A 3 -11.53 -0.09 -7.56
CA ARG A 3 -10.34 -0.35 -8.39
C ARG A 3 -9.13 -0.30 -7.46
N VAL A 4 -8.38 -1.40 -7.38
CA VAL A 4 -7.08 -1.38 -6.71
C VAL A 4 -6.14 -0.56 -7.59
N SER A 5 -6.02 0.74 -7.28
CA SER A 5 -5.06 1.58 -7.98
C SER A 5 -3.65 1.15 -7.61
N LYS A 6 -2.83 0.96 -8.64
CA LYS A 6 -1.41 0.65 -8.46
C LYS A 6 -0.73 1.82 -7.75
N PRO A 7 0.33 1.58 -6.97
CA PRO A 7 0.96 2.65 -6.19
C PRO A 7 1.36 3.86 -7.04
N TYR A 8 1.91 3.62 -8.24
CA TYR A 8 2.29 4.71 -9.14
C TYR A 8 1.10 5.55 -9.63
N GLU A 9 -0.08 4.96 -9.84
CA GLU A 9 -1.27 5.72 -10.28
C GLU A 9 -1.69 6.76 -9.22
N ILE A 10 -1.46 6.45 -7.94
CA ILE A 10 -1.79 7.37 -6.85
C ILE A 10 -0.71 8.45 -6.70
N VAL A 11 0.55 8.10 -6.93
CA VAL A 11 1.66 9.05 -7.00
C VAL A 11 1.42 10.05 -8.13
N GLU A 12 1.13 9.57 -9.33
CA GLU A 12 0.81 10.39 -10.50
C GLU A 12 -0.39 11.29 -10.22
N ARG A 13 -1.46 10.74 -9.61
CA ARG A 13 -2.62 11.54 -9.27
C ARG A 13 -2.33 12.64 -8.25
N ALA A 14 -1.46 12.39 -7.27
CA ALA A 14 -1.06 13.40 -6.29
C ALA A 14 -0.21 14.51 -6.94
N LEU A 15 0.68 14.15 -7.86
CA LEU A 15 1.50 15.09 -8.62
C LEU A 15 0.64 15.99 -9.53
N GLU A 16 -0.33 15.41 -10.24
CA GLU A 16 -1.26 16.16 -11.11
C GLU A 16 -2.09 17.21 -10.35
N LEU A 17 -2.40 16.96 -9.08
CA LEU A 17 -3.25 17.83 -8.27
C LEU A 17 -2.46 18.93 -7.55
N SER A 18 -1.13 18.84 -7.50
CA SER A 18 -0.30 19.80 -6.78
C SER A 18 -0.07 21.09 -7.57
N THR A 19 -0.02 22.21 -6.85
CA THR A 19 0.41 23.51 -7.38
C THR A 19 1.77 23.94 -6.81
N THR A 20 2.40 23.12 -5.96
CA THR A 20 3.68 23.45 -5.32
C THR A 20 4.85 23.01 -6.20
N ASP A 21 5.83 23.91 -6.37
CA ASP A 21 7.14 23.54 -6.89
C ASP A 21 7.85 22.59 -5.93
N GLY A 22 8.34 21.46 -6.46
CA GLY A 22 9.15 20.51 -5.68
C GLY A 22 8.37 19.51 -4.83
N LEU A 23 7.09 19.24 -5.15
CA LEU A 23 6.30 18.19 -4.49
C LEU A 23 7.04 16.83 -4.51
N VAL A 24 7.10 16.19 -3.34
CA VAL A 24 7.59 14.81 -3.21
C VAL A 24 6.47 13.91 -2.68
N VAL A 25 6.26 12.78 -3.34
CA VAL A 25 5.26 11.77 -2.94
C VAL A 25 5.95 10.42 -2.81
N ILE A 26 5.80 9.79 -1.64
CA ILE A 26 6.35 8.46 -1.35
C ILE A 26 5.18 7.52 -1.09
N ALA A 27 5.07 6.48 -1.91
CA ALA A 27 4.13 5.38 -1.72
C ALA A 27 4.87 4.17 -1.14
N ASP A 28 4.49 3.76 0.06
CA ASP A 28 4.97 2.54 0.71
C ASP A 28 3.86 1.50 0.71
N GLU A 29 4.18 0.28 0.26
CA GLU A 29 3.27 -0.85 0.23
C GLU A 29 3.86 -2.02 1.00
N HIS A 30 3.08 -2.58 1.91
CA HIS A 30 3.48 -3.76 2.65
C HIS A 30 2.41 -4.85 2.57
N SER A 31 2.88 -6.09 2.53
CA SER A 31 2.04 -7.27 2.65
C SER A 31 2.68 -8.21 3.65
N SER A 32 1.88 -8.70 4.59
CA SER A 32 2.31 -9.71 5.55
C SER A 32 1.44 -10.95 5.42
N ALA A 33 2.07 -12.11 5.55
CA ALA A 33 1.39 -13.39 5.70
C ALA A 33 1.37 -13.75 7.18
N ASN A 34 0.18 -13.97 7.73
CA ASN A 34 -0.05 -14.36 9.12
C ASN A 34 -0.48 -15.83 9.16
N LEU A 35 0.50 -16.70 9.34
CA LEU A 35 0.32 -18.15 9.31
C LEU A 35 0.44 -18.73 10.72
N ARG A 36 -0.48 -19.63 11.09
CA ARG A 36 -0.45 -20.35 12.37
C ARG A 36 -0.63 -21.84 12.13
N TRP A 37 0.23 -22.65 12.74
CA TRP A 37 0.15 -24.11 12.69
C TRP A 37 -0.23 -24.70 14.06
N ALA A 38 -0.87 -25.86 14.03
CA ALA A 38 -1.01 -26.77 15.16
C ALA A 38 -0.55 -28.16 14.69
N GLY A 39 0.65 -28.58 15.12
CA GLY A 39 1.32 -29.73 14.53
C GLY A 39 1.68 -29.47 13.07
N ASN A 40 1.30 -30.37 12.18
CA ASN A 40 1.47 -30.25 10.72
C ASN A 40 0.27 -29.58 10.01
N ALA A 41 -0.79 -29.22 10.74
CA ALA A 41 -1.96 -28.56 10.18
C ALA A 41 -1.84 -27.04 10.28
N LEU A 42 -2.06 -26.34 9.16
CA LEU A 42 -2.17 -24.88 9.12
C LEU A 42 -3.59 -24.47 9.59
N THR A 43 -3.69 -23.87 10.77
CA THR A 43 -4.97 -23.47 11.40
C THR A 43 -5.38 -22.04 11.08
N THR A 44 -4.44 -21.20 10.67
CA THR A 44 -4.72 -19.83 10.22
C THR A 44 -3.88 -19.52 9.00
N ASN A 45 -4.53 -19.02 7.96
CA ASN A 45 -3.90 -18.54 6.74
C ASN A 45 -4.41 -17.13 6.43
N GLY A 46 -3.86 -16.13 7.12
CA GLY A 46 -4.22 -14.74 6.95
C GLY A 46 -3.22 -14.00 6.04
N VAL A 47 -3.71 -13.03 5.28
CA VAL A 47 -2.87 -12.06 4.56
C VAL A 47 -3.39 -10.66 4.90
N THR A 48 -2.48 -9.77 5.26
CA THR A 48 -2.77 -8.36 5.47
C THR A 48 -1.99 -7.56 4.44
N ARG A 49 -2.68 -6.64 3.77
CA ARG A 49 -2.07 -5.65 2.87
C ARG A 49 -2.32 -4.27 3.44
N GLY A 50 -1.29 -3.43 3.41
CA GLY A 50 -1.41 -2.04 3.80
C GLY A 50 -0.59 -1.16 2.87
N ARG A 51 -0.95 0.12 2.88
CA ARG A 51 -0.31 1.16 2.10
C ARG A 51 -0.24 2.42 2.93
N THR A 52 0.89 3.12 2.82
CA THR A 52 1.09 4.46 3.39
C THR A 52 1.49 5.40 2.26
N LEU A 53 0.88 6.59 2.22
CA LEU A 53 1.29 7.67 1.35
C LEU A 53 1.83 8.81 2.20
N THR A 54 3.07 9.20 1.92
CA THR A 54 3.69 10.39 2.51
C THR A 54 3.78 11.46 1.43
N VAL A 55 3.18 12.62 1.69
CA VAL A 55 3.17 13.77 0.78
C VAL A 55 3.93 14.91 1.46
N ILE A 56 4.90 15.48 0.75
CA ILE A 56 5.72 16.61 1.20
C ILE A 56 5.50 17.73 0.17
N ALA A 57 4.91 18.84 0.60
CA ALA A 57 4.45 19.94 -0.24
C ALA A 57 4.85 21.30 0.34
#